data_AF-A0A0Q4V8H4-F1
#
_entry.id   AF-A0A0Q4V8H4-F1
#
_cell.length_a   1.000
_cell.length_b   1.000
_cell.length_c   1.000
_cell.angle_alpha   90.00
_cell.angle_beta   90.00
_cell.angle_gamma   90.00
#
_symmetry.space_group_name_H-M   'P 1'
#
loop_
_entity.id
_entity.type
_entity.pdbx_description
1 polymer ?
#
loop_
_entity_poly.entity_id
_entity_poly.type
_entity_poly.pdbx_seq_one_letter_code
_entity_poly.pdbx_strand_id
1 'polypeptide(L)'
;MSSPFDPDRWPTGYGPGSSSAGGAGGGGGDELPPFEDEDAPPPVDDEGAPSADPSTGEVLPSGPAAAPRRKPKQDPREAFLQWVSEQIGQVEAYQQPIHQKPAWCPEWWNHPEVVQRLYVAWKAYQQAVERMSEDKGAKSAWWVQHWDHHARILFDKQHGPFRACNQAGHLADNDRRPLPIVMELPPDDAWLI
;
A
#
# COMPACT_ATOMS: atom_id res chain seq x y z
N MET A 1 -13.60 -21.14 -10.48
CA MET A 1 -13.80 -19.98 -9.59
C MET A 1 -12.61 -19.07 -9.82
N SER A 2 -12.81 -18.06 -10.67
CA SER A 2 -11.77 -17.08 -11.06
C SER A 2 -11.82 -15.88 -10.11
N SER A 3 -10.66 -15.41 -9.66
CA SER A 3 -10.50 -14.22 -8.82
C SER A 3 -10.15 -12.99 -9.68
N PRO A 4 -10.65 -11.78 -9.36
CA PRO A 4 -10.43 -10.58 -10.17
C PRO A 4 -9.19 -9.83 -9.68
N PHE A 5 -8.09 -9.94 -10.43
CA PHE A 5 -7.04 -8.93 -10.47
C PHE A 5 -6.71 -8.68 -11.94
N ASP A 6 -6.85 -7.42 -12.36
CA ASP A 6 -6.42 -6.91 -13.67
C ASP A 6 -5.29 -5.88 -13.43
N PRO A 7 -4.05 -6.24 -13.79
CA PRO A 7 -2.89 -5.37 -13.73
C PRO A 7 -2.60 -4.53 -15.01
N ASP A 8 -3.33 -4.67 -16.12
CA ASP A 8 -3.02 -4.45 -17.56
C ASP A 8 -1.95 -3.44 -18.08
N ARG A 9 -0.84 -3.21 -17.38
CA ARG A 9 0.31 -2.47 -17.92
C ARG A 9 1.63 -2.89 -17.28
N TRP A 10 2.21 -3.96 -17.82
CA TRP A 10 3.63 -4.29 -17.65
C TRP A 10 4.34 -4.21 -19.02
N PRO A 11 5.48 -3.52 -19.15
CA PRO A 11 6.14 -3.34 -20.44
C PRO A 11 6.69 -4.67 -20.96
N THR A 12 6.21 -5.07 -22.12
CA THR A 12 6.81 -6.10 -22.97
C THR A 12 8.13 -5.59 -23.54
N GLY A 13 9.19 -6.37 -23.37
CA GLY A 13 10.37 -6.31 -24.22
C GLY A 13 11.68 -5.96 -23.52
N TYR A 14 12.34 -6.98 -22.97
CA TYR A 14 13.81 -7.03 -23.01
C TYR A 14 14.21 -8.44 -23.44
N GLY A 15 14.32 -8.62 -24.76
CA GLY A 15 15.10 -9.71 -25.33
C GLY A 15 16.60 -9.36 -25.28
N PRO A 16 17.50 -10.35 -25.17
CA PRO A 16 18.92 -10.09 -25.07
C PRO A 16 19.49 -9.80 -26.46
N GLY A 17 20.01 -8.59 -26.68
CA GLY A 17 20.72 -8.19 -27.89
C GLY A 17 22.16 -7.80 -27.57
N SER A 18 23.11 -8.62 -28.02
CA SER A 18 24.55 -8.44 -27.88
C SER A 18 25.11 -7.28 -28.73
N SER A 19 26.34 -6.89 -28.35
CA SER A 19 27.46 -6.46 -29.22
C SER A 19 27.72 -4.97 -29.48
N SER A 20 28.75 -4.49 -28.77
CA SER A 20 29.96 -3.80 -29.25
C SER A 20 29.93 -2.91 -30.52
N ALA A 21 30.22 -1.63 -30.28
CA ALA A 21 31.23 -0.76 -30.90
C ALA A 21 31.55 -0.87 -32.42
N GLY A 22 31.35 0.24 -33.12
CA GLY A 22 32.14 0.61 -34.30
C GLY A 22 31.52 1.71 -35.17
N GLY A 23 32.29 2.79 -35.43
CA GLY A 23 32.17 3.56 -36.68
C GLY A 23 31.71 5.02 -36.57
N ALA A 24 32.58 5.93 -37.00
CA ALA A 24 32.42 7.38 -37.05
C ALA A 24 31.64 7.88 -38.28
N GLY A 25 31.10 9.11 -38.21
CA GLY A 25 30.84 9.91 -39.42
C GLY A 25 29.72 10.95 -39.31
N GLY A 26 30.06 12.22 -39.58
CA GLY A 26 29.21 13.14 -40.36
C GLY A 26 28.19 13.99 -39.62
N GLY A 27 28.42 15.31 -39.62
CA GLY A 27 27.45 16.31 -39.19
C GLY A 27 26.36 16.59 -40.23
N GLY A 28 25.28 17.23 -39.76
CA GLY A 28 24.17 17.73 -40.55
C GLY A 28 23.07 18.12 -39.57
N GLY A 29 22.75 19.41 -39.50
CA GLY A 29 21.66 19.91 -38.67
C GLY A 29 20.32 19.53 -39.30
N ASP A 30 19.33 19.27 -38.45
CA ASP A 30 17.93 19.28 -38.86
C ASP A 30 17.08 19.83 -37.71
N GLU A 31 16.37 20.88 -38.08
CA GLU A 31 15.36 21.63 -37.35
C GLU A 31 14.18 20.71 -37.02
N LEU A 32 13.66 20.79 -35.79
CA LEU A 32 12.48 20.01 -35.39
C LEU A 32 11.26 20.52 -36.18
N PRO A 33 10.47 19.63 -36.83
CA PRO A 33 9.29 20.05 -37.56
C PRO A 33 8.17 20.54 -36.61
N PRO A 34 7.30 21.46 -37.08
CA PRO A 34 6.17 21.96 -36.29
C PRO A 34 5.11 20.88 -36.09
N PHE A 35 4.45 20.92 -34.93
CA PHE A 35 3.30 20.09 -34.60
C PHE A 35 2.11 20.48 -35.49
N GLU A 36 1.56 19.53 -36.23
CA GLU A 36 0.36 19.73 -37.03
C GLU A 36 -0.88 19.54 -36.13
N ASP A 37 -1.69 20.59 -35.99
CA ASP A 37 -3.01 20.62 -35.36
C ASP A 37 -4.06 20.03 -36.33
N GLU A 38 -4.34 18.73 -36.27
CA GLU A 38 -5.48 18.11 -36.96
C GLU A 38 -6.10 16.99 -36.12
N ASP A 39 -7.11 17.32 -35.30
CA ASP A 39 -8.24 16.42 -35.02
C ASP A 39 -9.38 17.21 -34.36
N ALA A 40 -10.20 17.87 -35.19
CA ALA A 40 -11.46 18.48 -34.76
C ALA A 40 -12.51 17.38 -34.51
N PRO A 41 -13.30 17.44 -33.42
CA PRO A 41 -14.28 16.41 -33.13
C PRO A 41 -15.48 16.46 -34.11
N PRO A 42 -16.07 15.31 -34.48
CA PRO A 42 -17.24 15.25 -35.35
C PRO A 42 -18.51 15.82 -34.67
N PRO A 43 -19.52 16.24 -35.44
CA PRO A 43 -20.70 16.92 -34.92
C PRO A 43 -21.57 16.01 -34.04
N VAL A 44 -22.17 16.63 -33.04
CA VAL A 44 -23.11 16.03 -32.08
C VAL A 44 -24.48 15.83 -32.72
N ASP A 45 -24.96 14.59 -32.73
CA ASP A 45 -26.37 14.30 -33.01
C ASP A 45 -27.16 14.39 -31.70
N ASP A 46 -28.10 15.33 -31.67
CA ASP A 46 -29.13 15.52 -30.65
C ASP A 46 -30.25 14.50 -30.89
N GLU A 47 -30.39 13.49 -30.05
CA GLU A 47 -31.66 12.76 -29.87
C GLU A 47 -31.82 12.31 -28.41
N GLY A 48 -32.62 13.08 -27.67
CA GLY A 48 -33.23 12.62 -26.43
C GLY A 48 -34.59 11.96 -26.70
N ALA A 49 -34.75 10.68 -26.36
CA ALA A 49 -35.94 10.11 -25.72
C ALA A 49 -35.78 8.60 -25.46
N PRO A 50 -36.29 8.07 -24.34
CA PRO A 50 -36.24 6.64 -24.02
C PRO A 50 -37.18 5.80 -24.90
N SER A 51 -36.68 4.66 -25.38
CA SER A 51 -37.45 3.67 -26.13
C SER A 51 -38.51 3.01 -25.24
N ALA A 52 -39.77 3.09 -25.67
CA ALA A 52 -40.91 2.34 -25.15
C ALA A 52 -41.53 1.53 -26.29
N ASP A 53 -41.80 0.23 -26.07
CA ASP A 53 -42.49 -0.64 -27.02
C ASP A 53 -44.03 -0.52 -26.83
N PRO A 54 -44.81 -0.20 -27.89
CA PRO A 54 -46.23 0.17 -27.80
C PRO A 54 -47.25 -0.99 -27.91
N SER A 55 -46.99 -2.16 -27.35
CA SER A 55 -47.99 -3.24 -27.34
C SER A 55 -48.07 -3.93 -25.98
N THR A 56 -49.22 -3.80 -25.31
CA THR A 56 -49.57 -4.31 -23.96
C THR A 56 -49.11 -3.39 -22.82
N GLY A 57 -49.84 -2.31 -22.59
CA GLY A 57 -49.64 -1.38 -21.47
C GLY A 57 -49.99 -1.99 -20.10
N GLU A 58 -49.18 -2.93 -19.62
CA GLU A 58 -49.19 -3.39 -18.23
C GLU A 58 -47.77 -3.34 -17.66
N VAL A 59 -47.50 -2.33 -16.83
CA VAL A 59 -46.27 -2.24 -16.05
C VAL A 59 -46.43 -3.16 -14.84
N LEU A 60 -45.81 -4.35 -14.90
CA LEU A 60 -45.65 -5.20 -13.73
C LEU A 60 -44.89 -4.41 -12.66
N PRO A 61 -45.38 -4.32 -11.40
CA PRO A 61 -44.63 -3.65 -10.36
C PRO A 61 -43.30 -4.40 -10.18
N SER A 62 -42.19 -3.69 -10.43
CA SER A 62 -40.88 -4.15 -9.97
C SER A 62 -40.99 -4.45 -8.48
N GLY A 63 -40.89 -5.72 -8.13
CA GLY A 63 -40.87 -6.17 -6.75
C GLY A 63 -39.79 -5.42 -5.96
N PRO A 64 -39.94 -5.29 -4.63
CA PRO A 64 -39.04 -4.48 -3.83
C PRO A 64 -37.61 -4.93 -4.07
N ALA A 65 -36.80 -4.03 -4.63
CA ALA A 65 -35.37 -4.22 -4.79
C ALA A 65 -34.81 -4.70 -3.45
N ALA A 66 -34.33 -5.94 -3.43
CA ALA A 66 -33.76 -6.52 -2.24
C ALA A 66 -32.66 -5.58 -1.74
N ALA A 67 -32.81 -5.09 -0.51
CA ALA A 67 -31.84 -4.21 0.12
C ALA A 67 -30.44 -4.82 -0.05
N PRO A 68 -29.42 -4.03 -0.43
CA PRO A 68 -28.08 -4.55 -0.66
C PRO A 68 -27.63 -5.27 0.62
N ARG A 69 -27.31 -6.57 0.47
CA ARG A 69 -26.77 -7.39 1.56
C ARG A 69 -25.52 -6.70 2.07
N ARG A 70 -25.59 -6.07 3.24
CA ARG A 70 -24.43 -5.47 3.91
C ARG A 70 -23.43 -6.60 4.13
N LYS A 71 -22.25 -6.48 3.49
CA LYS A 71 -21.15 -7.41 3.75
C LYS A 71 -20.90 -7.43 5.27
N PRO A 72 -20.63 -8.60 5.88
CA PRO A 72 -20.28 -8.65 7.29
C PRO A 72 -19.11 -7.72 7.54
N LYS A 73 -19.21 -6.87 8.57
CA LYS A 73 -18.06 -6.08 9.01
C LYS A 73 -17.01 -7.07 9.50
N GLN A 74 -15.85 -7.09 8.85
CA GLN A 74 -14.72 -7.91 9.28
C GLN A 74 -14.37 -7.58 10.74
N ASP A 75 -13.97 -8.59 11.52
CA ASP A 75 -13.48 -8.37 12.87
C ASP A 75 -12.27 -7.40 12.84
N PRO A 76 -12.23 -6.36 13.69
CA PRO A 76 -11.16 -5.37 13.65
C PRO A 76 -9.76 -5.96 13.85
N ARG A 77 -9.62 -7.01 14.66
CA ARG A 77 -8.33 -7.68 14.87
C ARG A 77 -7.92 -8.45 13.61
N GLU A 78 -8.83 -9.18 12.98
CA GLU A 78 -8.55 -9.84 11.70
C GLU A 78 -8.17 -8.84 10.61
N ALA A 79 -8.89 -7.72 10.49
CA ALA A 79 -8.59 -6.68 9.51
C ALA A 79 -7.20 -6.07 9.74
N PHE A 80 -6.81 -5.86 11.01
CA PHE A 80 -5.47 -5.41 11.35
C PHE A 80 -4.39 -6.44 10.98
N LEU A 81 -4.59 -7.72 11.34
CA LEU A 81 -3.62 -8.78 11.04
C LEU A 81 -3.46 -9.02 9.54
N GLN A 82 -4.55 -8.93 8.78
CA GLN A 82 -4.53 -9.00 7.33
C GLN A 82 -3.70 -7.84 6.76
N TRP A 83 -3.97 -6.61 7.22
CA TRP A 83 -3.22 -5.43 6.78
C TRP A 83 -1.73 -5.54 7.11
N VAL A 84 -1.35 -6.00 8.31
CA VAL A 84 0.06 -6.22 8.66
C VAL A 84 0.70 -7.24 7.71
N SER A 85 0.02 -8.34 7.41
CA SER A 85 0.54 -9.37 6.51
C SER A 85 0.76 -8.84 5.10
N GLU A 86 -0.18 -8.05 4.59
CA GLU A 86 -0.07 -7.40 3.28
C GLU A 86 1.04 -6.35 3.26
N GLN A 87 1.07 -5.46 4.24
CA GLN A 87 2.05 -4.38 4.30
C GLN A 87 3.48 -4.92 4.39
N ILE A 88 3.74 -5.89 5.27
CA ILE A 88 5.09 -6.46 5.41
C ILE A 88 5.45 -7.36 4.22
N GLY A 89 4.51 -8.22 3.79
CA GLY A 89 4.76 -9.21 2.75
C GLY A 89 4.86 -8.64 1.34
N GLN A 90 4.07 -7.62 1.02
CA GLN A 90 3.96 -7.08 -0.34
C GLN A 90 4.71 -5.77 -0.54
N VAL A 91 4.91 -4.95 0.50
CA VAL A 91 5.62 -3.67 0.35
C VAL A 91 7.10 -3.84 0.67
N GLU A 92 7.42 -4.44 1.82
CA GLU A 92 8.79 -4.40 2.36
C GLU A 92 9.61 -5.63 1.99
N ALA A 93 8.98 -6.82 1.94
CA ALA A 93 9.66 -8.07 1.64
C ALA A 93 9.61 -8.45 0.16
N TYR A 94 8.90 -7.70 -0.69
CA TYR A 94 8.68 -8.07 -2.09
C TYR A 94 9.99 -8.07 -2.88
N GLN A 95 10.31 -9.22 -3.48
CA GLN A 95 11.51 -9.47 -4.29
C GLN A 95 12.87 -9.20 -3.60
N GLN A 96 12.90 -9.10 -2.26
CA GLN A 96 14.15 -8.90 -1.53
C GLN A 96 15.00 -10.19 -1.50
N PRO A 97 16.30 -10.14 -1.84
CA PRO A 97 17.19 -11.29 -1.69
C PRO A 97 17.22 -11.79 -0.24
N ILE A 98 17.27 -13.11 -0.05
CA ILE A 98 17.22 -13.74 1.28
C ILE A 98 18.30 -13.22 2.23
N HIS A 99 19.48 -12.86 1.70
CA HIS A 99 20.60 -12.32 2.47
C HIS A 99 20.46 -10.83 2.84
N GLN A 100 19.56 -10.09 2.19
CA GLN A 100 19.31 -8.68 2.46
C GLN A 100 17.97 -8.42 3.16
N LYS A 101 17.35 -9.46 3.75
CA LYS A 101 16.07 -9.32 4.44
C LYS A 101 16.10 -8.18 5.47
N PRO A 102 14.99 -7.42 5.58
CA PRO A 102 14.83 -6.44 6.65
C PRO A 102 14.86 -7.14 8.01
N ALA A 103 15.25 -6.41 9.07
CA ALA A 103 15.16 -6.95 10.43
C ALA A 103 13.69 -7.27 10.74
N TRP A 104 13.38 -8.53 11.00
CA TRP A 104 12.02 -8.96 11.34
C TRP A 104 12.03 -10.13 12.32
N CYS A 105 11.25 -10.02 13.39
CA CYS A 105 10.98 -11.13 14.30
C CYS A 105 9.74 -11.90 13.84
N PRO A 106 9.78 -13.23 13.66
CA PRO A 106 8.60 -14.01 13.28
C PRO A 106 7.50 -13.96 14.36
N GLU A 107 7.87 -13.72 15.62
CA GLU A 107 6.96 -13.54 16.76
C GLU A 107 6.80 -12.05 17.09
N TRP A 108 6.66 -11.20 16.05
CA TRP A 108 6.62 -9.74 16.18
C TRP A 108 5.58 -9.21 17.20
N TRP A 109 4.51 -9.97 17.45
CA TRP A 109 3.48 -9.62 18.45
C TRP A 109 4.03 -9.63 19.89
N ASN A 110 5.18 -10.26 20.16
CA ASN A 110 5.88 -10.20 21.44
C ASN A 110 6.60 -8.85 21.66
N HIS A 111 6.54 -7.92 20.70
CA HIS A 111 7.10 -6.57 20.80
C HIS A 111 5.95 -5.54 20.90
N PRO A 112 5.55 -5.10 22.11
CA PRO A 112 4.46 -4.12 22.28
C PRO A 112 4.70 -2.81 21.51
N GLU A 113 5.96 -2.36 21.45
CA GLU A 113 6.33 -1.18 20.65
C GLU A 113 6.01 -1.37 19.16
N VAL A 114 6.30 -2.54 18.60
CA VAL A 114 6.02 -2.88 17.19
C VAL A 114 4.52 -2.94 16.96
N VAL A 115 3.79 -3.65 17.83
CA VAL A 115 2.33 -3.75 17.75
C VAL A 115 1.70 -2.36 17.76
N GLN A 116 2.15 -1.48 18.65
CA GLN A 116 1.62 -0.11 18.74
C GLN A 116 1.92 0.70 17.48
N ARG A 117 3.16 0.66 16.96
CA ARG A 117 3.55 1.37 15.73
C ARG A 117 2.74 0.90 14.52
N LEU A 118 2.60 -0.42 14.34
CA LEU A 118 1.78 -0.98 13.26
C LEU A 118 0.31 -0.62 13.42
N TYR A 119 -0.22 -0.65 14.64
CA TYR A 119 -1.61 -0.32 14.91
C TYR A 119 -1.93 1.14 14.59
N VAL A 120 -1.10 2.10 15.03
CA VAL A 120 -1.33 3.51 14.73
C VAL A 120 -1.14 3.81 13.23
N ALA A 121 -0.16 3.17 12.57
CA ALA A 121 0.02 3.27 11.13
C ALA A 121 -1.21 2.76 10.37
N TRP A 122 -1.78 1.63 10.79
CA TRP A 122 -3.01 1.07 10.22
C TRP A 122 -4.23 1.98 10.44
N LYS A 123 -4.39 2.54 11.64
CA LYS A 123 -5.47 3.51 11.92
C LYS A 123 -5.35 4.75 11.03
N ALA A 124 -4.14 5.28 10.87
CA ALA A 124 -3.88 6.39 9.95
C ALA A 124 -4.12 6.00 8.48
N TYR A 125 -3.80 4.76 8.10
CA TYR A 125 -4.08 4.23 6.75
C TYR A 125 -5.57 4.21 6.47
N GLN A 126 -6.38 3.71 7.41
CA GLN A 126 -7.84 3.70 7.29
C GLN A 126 -8.39 5.12 7.09
N GLN A 127 -7.94 6.07 7.91
CA GLN A 127 -8.33 7.48 7.78
C GLN A 127 -7.91 8.06 6.42
N ALA A 128 -6.72 7.72 5.92
CA ALA A 128 -6.26 8.17 4.61
C ALA A 128 -7.11 7.58 3.47
N VAL A 129 -7.50 6.30 3.58
CA VAL A 129 -8.42 5.65 2.62
C VAL A 129 -9.78 6.33 2.61
N GLU A 130 -10.35 6.63 3.77
CA GLU A 130 -11.63 7.34 3.90
C GLU A 130 -11.57 8.74 3.27
N ARG A 131 -10.45 9.43 3.42
CA ARG A 131 -10.26 10.79 2.90
C ARG A 131 -9.98 10.88 1.40
N MET A 132 -9.70 9.76 0.72
CA MET A 132 -9.37 9.79 -0.71
C MET A 132 -10.51 10.33 -1.60
N SER A 133 -11.77 10.31 -1.13
CA SER A 133 -12.89 10.95 -1.84
C SER A 133 -12.80 12.48 -1.87
N GLU A 134 -12.15 13.07 -0.87
CA GLU A 134 -12.04 14.53 -0.68
C GLU A 134 -10.64 15.03 -1.08
N ASP A 135 -9.61 14.27 -0.76
CA ASP A 135 -8.20 14.56 -1.04
C ASP A 135 -7.53 13.34 -1.69
N LYS A 136 -7.32 13.42 -3.01
CA LYS A 136 -6.63 12.37 -3.78
C LYS A 136 -5.19 12.13 -3.31
N GLY A 137 -4.57 13.09 -2.61
CA GLY A 137 -3.23 13.00 -2.05
C GLY A 137 -3.16 12.31 -0.69
N ALA A 138 -4.29 12.06 -0.01
CA ALA A 138 -4.32 11.59 1.37
C ALA A 138 -3.51 10.29 1.59
N LYS A 139 -3.58 9.34 0.66
CA LYS A 139 -2.82 8.08 0.75
C LYS A 139 -1.31 8.29 0.55
N SER A 140 -0.93 9.20 -0.34
CA SER A 140 0.49 9.58 -0.54
C SER A 140 1.05 10.27 0.72
N ALA A 141 0.28 11.19 1.31
CA ALA A 141 0.64 11.83 2.56
C ALA A 141 0.80 10.81 3.70
N TRP A 142 -0.05 9.79 3.76
CA TRP A 142 0.08 8.72 4.76
C TRP A 142 1.41 7.97 4.67
N TRP A 143 1.90 7.67 3.46
CA TRP A 143 3.20 7.03 3.28
C TRP A 143 4.31 7.86 3.94
N VAL A 144 4.40 9.13 3.57
CA VAL A 144 5.46 10.03 4.02
C VAL A 144 5.36 10.34 5.52
N GLN A 145 4.15 10.59 6.02
CA GLN A 145 3.93 11.09 7.37
C GLN A 145 3.83 9.98 8.42
N HIS A 146 3.47 8.76 8.02
CA HIS A 146 3.24 7.65 8.94
C HIS A 146 4.10 6.44 8.62
N TRP A 147 3.99 5.88 7.42
CA TRP A 147 4.64 4.59 7.13
C TRP A 147 6.15 4.70 7.08
N ASP A 148 6.72 5.57 6.24
CA ASP A 148 8.16 5.59 5.96
C ASP A 148 8.99 5.82 7.22
N HIS A 149 8.50 6.67 8.14
CA HIS A 149 9.15 6.90 9.42
C HIS A 149 9.10 5.66 10.34
N HIS A 150 7.95 4.98 10.41
CA HIS A 150 7.82 3.75 11.18
C HIS A 150 8.64 2.60 10.58
N ALA A 151 8.59 2.41 9.26
CA ALA A 151 9.34 1.39 8.54
C ALA A 151 10.84 1.53 8.80
N ARG A 152 11.39 2.75 8.71
CA ARG A 152 12.79 3.02 9.03
C ARG A 152 13.19 2.52 10.42
N ILE A 153 12.34 2.72 11.44
CA ILE A 153 12.63 2.29 12.81
C ILE A 153 12.45 0.78 12.97
N LEU A 154 11.36 0.23 12.43
CA LEU A 154 11.04 -1.20 12.53
C LEU A 154 12.15 -2.06 11.92
N PHE A 155 12.71 -1.63 10.79
CA PHE A 155 13.69 -2.40 10.03
C PHE A 155 15.15 -2.02 10.29
N ASP A 156 15.42 -1.11 11.25
CA ASP A 156 16.78 -0.80 11.68
C ASP A 156 17.40 -2.01 12.39
N LYS A 157 18.42 -2.62 11.76
CA LYS A 157 19.11 -3.81 12.28
C LYS A 157 19.90 -3.54 13.56
N GLN A 158 20.36 -2.30 13.75
CA GLN A 158 21.25 -1.92 14.85
C GLN A 158 20.48 -1.37 16.05
N HIS A 159 19.50 -0.50 15.80
CA HIS A 159 18.77 0.24 16.84
C HIS A 159 17.30 -0.11 16.92
N GLY A 160 16.76 -0.84 15.93
CA GLY A 160 15.35 -1.18 15.87
C GLY A 160 14.91 -2.17 16.95
N PRO A 161 13.59 -2.39 17.09
CA PRO A 161 13.02 -3.26 18.11
C PRO A 161 13.39 -4.74 17.92
N PHE A 162 13.79 -5.13 16.72
CA PHE A 162 14.17 -6.49 16.38
C PHE A 162 15.68 -6.77 16.45
N ARG A 163 16.51 -5.80 16.85
CA ARG A 163 18.00 -5.93 16.85
C ARG A 163 18.54 -7.13 17.63
N ALA A 164 17.78 -7.64 18.60
CA ALA A 164 18.13 -8.78 19.44
C ALA A 164 17.36 -10.08 19.08
N CYS A 165 16.62 -10.06 17.97
CA CYS A 165 15.86 -11.21 17.47
C CYS A 165 16.49 -11.75 16.20
N ASN A 166 16.25 -13.03 15.92
CA ASN A 166 16.72 -13.69 14.71
C ASN A 166 15.62 -14.59 14.14
N GLN A 167 15.94 -15.36 13.10
CA GLN A 167 14.96 -16.24 12.44
C GLN A 167 14.45 -17.38 13.33
N ALA A 168 15.17 -17.73 14.39
CA ALA A 168 14.75 -18.76 15.35
C ALA A 168 13.68 -18.27 16.33
N GLY A 169 13.45 -16.95 16.43
CA GLY A 169 12.36 -16.39 17.23
C GLY A 169 12.72 -15.13 18.03
N HIS A 170 11.78 -14.72 18.87
CA HIS A 170 11.95 -13.58 19.77
C HIS A 170 13.02 -13.88 20.83
N LEU A 171 14.08 -13.05 20.86
CA LEU A 171 15.17 -13.13 21.85
C LEU A 171 15.78 -14.55 21.98
N ALA A 172 15.88 -15.28 20.85
CA ALA A 172 16.34 -16.65 20.82
C ALA A 172 17.76 -16.83 21.39
N ASP A 173 18.64 -15.85 21.17
CA ASP A 173 20.02 -15.87 21.68
C ASP A 173 20.16 -15.39 23.13
N ASN A 174 19.06 -14.90 23.74
CA ASN A 174 19.03 -14.29 25.07
C ASN A 174 18.13 -15.05 26.05
N ASP A 175 17.87 -16.34 25.83
CA ASP A 175 16.96 -17.16 26.63
C ASP A 175 15.57 -16.54 26.82
N ARG A 176 15.10 -15.76 25.83
CA ARG A 176 13.85 -14.99 25.90
C ARG A 176 13.77 -13.97 27.05
N ARG A 177 14.91 -13.50 27.56
CA ARG A 177 14.98 -12.48 28.62
C ARG A 177 15.02 -11.07 28.04
N PRO A 178 14.00 -10.22 28.28
CA PRO A 178 14.03 -8.83 27.85
C PRO A 178 14.95 -7.98 28.73
N LEU A 179 15.35 -6.81 28.24
CA LEU A 179 16.04 -5.80 29.04
C LEU A 179 15.02 -5.10 29.96
N PRO A 180 15.14 -5.21 31.30
CA PRO A 180 14.28 -4.49 32.21
C PRO A 180 14.76 -3.04 32.32
N ILE A 181 14.07 -2.12 31.65
CA ILE A 181 14.19 -0.69 31.96
C ILE A 181 13.16 -0.40 33.04
N VAL A 182 13.62 -0.27 34.28
CA VAL A 182 12.78 0.09 35.42
C VAL A 182 12.93 1.59 35.64
N MET A 183 11.84 2.32 35.49
CA MET A 183 11.78 3.72 35.88
C MET A 183 11.65 3.78 37.40
N GLU A 184 12.65 4.33 38.07
CA GLU A 184 12.53 4.65 39.49
C GLU A 184 11.64 5.89 39.64
N LEU A 185 10.67 5.81 40.55
CA LEU A 185 9.86 6.98 40.88
C LEU A 185 10.73 7.94 41.69
N PRO A 186 10.72 9.24 41.35
CA PRO A 186 11.39 10.22 42.17
C PRO A 186 10.76 10.24 43.57
N PRO A 187 11.54 10.55 44.62
CA PRO A 187 11.00 10.76 45.97
C PRO A 187 9.85 11.77 46.02
N ASP A 188 8.98 11.66 47.01
CA ASP A 188 7.80 12.53 47.17
C ASP A 188 8.16 14.02 47.33
N ASP A 189 9.37 14.32 47.81
CA ASP A 189 9.92 15.67 47.98
C ASP A 189 10.73 16.17 46.76
N ALA A 190 10.86 15.36 45.72
CA ALA A 190 11.52 15.77 44.50
C ALA A 190 10.68 16.82 43.76
N TRP A 191 11.32 17.94 43.43
CA TRP A 191 10.67 18.97 42.62
C TRP A 191 10.72 18.59 41.13
N LEU A 192 9.55 18.31 40.53
CA LEU A 192 9.44 17.79 39.17
C LEU A 192 8.95 18.81 38.13
N ILE A 193 8.31 19.90 38.57
CA ILE A 193 7.82 21.03 37.76
C ILE A 193 7.62 22.26 38.65
#